data_AF-A0A1B6K7M7-F1
#
_entry.id   AF-A0A1B6K7M7-F1
#
_cell.length_a   1.000
_cell.length_b   1.000
_cell.length_c   1.000
_cell.angle_alpha   90.00
_cell.angle_beta   90.00
_cell.angle_gamma   90.00
#
_symmetry.space_group_name_H-M   'P 1'
#
loop_
_entity.id
_entity.type
_entity.pdbx_description
1 polymer ?
#
loop_
_entity_poly.entity_id
_entity_poly.type
_entity_poly.pdbx_seq_one_letter_code
_entity_poly.pdbx_strand_id
1 'polypeptide(L)'
;MLAVMKVISIAFDLDSGVIKRLPNLWEYSGYVLCVGTSVFGAWCSFQDYLNIYINPIWNIKWVIKAVQSLLLGLLSFTLSVCFVEWFIPPESSEWWGMYRDALQFRTSHYFVSYLSETAAVLSGFGAQSNGQWHLNVSEPQHIELPHSLVQV
;
A
#
# COMPACT_ATOMS: atom_id res chain seq x y z
N MET A 1 5.22 -7.17 12.48
CA MET A 1 3.90 -6.63 12.86
C MET A 1 2.79 -7.15 11.95
N LEU A 2 2.87 -6.95 10.63
CA LEU A 2 1.85 -7.42 9.67
C LEU A 2 1.52 -8.92 9.76
N ALA A 3 2.53 -9.79 9.91
CA ALA A 3 2.31 -11.22 10.12
C ALA A 3 1.41 -11.50 11.34
N VAL A 4 1.62 -10.79 12.45
CA VAL A 4 0.80 -10.93 13.66
C VAL A 4 -0.63 -10.43 13.41
N MET A 5 -0.79 -9.31 12.72
CA MET A 5 -2.11 -8.78 12.36
C MET A 5 -2.90 -9.75 11.48
N LYS A 6 -2.23 -10.40 10.52
CA LYS A 6 -2.80 -11.46 9.68
C LYS A 6 -3.24 -12.68 10.48
N VAL A 7 -2.46 -13.09 11.48
CA VAL A 7 -2.82 -14.22 12.34
C VAL A 7 -4.03 -13.89 13.22
N ILE A 8 -4.05 -12.68 13.79
CA ILE A 8 -5.19 -12.21 14.59
C ILE A 8 -6.45 -12.07 13.73
N SER A 9 -6.34 -11.57 12.50
CA SER A 9 -7.51 -11.46 11.62
C SER A 9 -8.11 -12.82 11.26
N ILE A 10 -7.29 -13.86 11.05
CA ILE A 10 -7.82 -15.22 10.85
C ILE A 10 -8.61 -15.69 12.09
N ALA A 11 -8.08 -15.45 13.30
CA ALA A 11 -8.77 -15.84 14.52
C ALA A 11 -10.12 -15.12 14.67
N PHE A 12 -10.17 -13.83 14.34
CA PHE A 12 -11.38 -13.02 14.39
C PHE A 12 -12.40 -13.41 13.30
N ASP A 13 -11.93 -13.67 12.08
CA ASP A 13 -12.77 -14.11 10.95
C ASP A 13 -13.36 -15.52 11.18
N LEU A 14 -12.67 -16.34 11.97
CA LEU A 14 -13.18 -17.65 12.41
C LEU A 14 -14.25 -17.52 13.50
N ASP A 15 -14.03 -16.64 14.49
CA ASP A 15 -14.99 -16.40 15.58
C ASP A 15 -16.28 -15.75 15.08
N SER A 16 -16.16 -14.80 14.16
CA SER A 16 -17.31 -14.15 13.49
C SER A 16 -18.05 -15.04 12.49
N GLY A 17 -17.54 -16.25 12.20
CA GLY A 17 -18.15 -17.20 11.26
C GLY A 17 -18.05 -16.79 9.78
N VAL A 18 -17.26 -15.76 9.46
CA VAL A 18 -16.95 -15.31 8.09
C VAL A 18 -16.18 -16.40 7.34
N ILE A 19 -15.30 -17.12 8.04
CA ILE A 19 -14.61 -18.30 7.53
C ILE A 19 -15.21 -19.54 8.20
N LYS A 20 -15.81 -20.44 7.40
CA LYS A 20 -16.49 -21.64 7.91
C LYS A 20 -15.55 -22.79 8.30
N ARG A 21 -14.28 -22.76 7.86
CA ARG A 21 -13.32 -23.84 8.06
C ARG A 21 -11.97 -23.31 8.51
N LEU A 22 -11.28 -24.05 9.37
CA LEU A 22 -9.89 -23.72 9.69
C LEU A 22 -9.03 -23.86 8.42
N PRO A 23 -8.13 -22.91 8.12
CA PRO A 23 -7.25 -23.02 6.97
C PRO A 23 -6.26 -24.15 7.17
N ASN A 24 -5.91 -24.84 6.08
CA ASN A 24 -4.84 -25.83 6.09
C ASN A 24 -3.49 -25.18 6.42
N LEU A 25 -2.54 -25.96 6.94
CA LEU A 25 -1.20 -25.47 7.29
C LEU A 25 -0.53 -24.73 6.11
N TRP A 26 -0.71 -25.24 4.90
CA TRP A 26 -0.18 -24.64 3.67
C TRP A 26 -0.87 -23.33 3.26
N GLU A 27 -2.20 -23.27 3.40
CA GLU A 27 -2.98 -22.05 3.12
C GLU A 27 -2.59 -20.94 4.11
N TYR A 28 -2.45 -21.31 5.39
CA TYR A 28 -1.99 -20.43 6.44
C TYR A 28 -0.55 -19.95 6.20
N SER A 29 0.39 -20.86 5.93
CA SER A 29 1.79 -20.47 5.69
C SER A 29 1.93 -19.58 4.45
N GLY A 30 1.18 -19.88 3.38
CA GLY A 30 1.18 -19.08 2.15
C GLY A 30 0.61 -17.67 2.37
N TYR A 31 -0.46 -17.55 3.16
CA TYR A 31 -1.06 -16.26 3.49
C TYR A 31 -0.13 -15.39 4.35
N VAL A 32 0.52 -15.98 5.37
CA VAL A 32 1.46 -15.27 6.24
C VAL A 32 2.71 -14.83 5.48
N LEU A 33 3.25 -15.70 4.62
CA LEU A 33 4.50 -15.47 3.87
C LEU A 33 4.29 -14.87 2.47
N CYS A 34 3.07 -14.43 2.14
CA CYS A 34 2.77 -13.85 0.83
C CYS A 34 3.68 -12.65 0.53
N VAL A 35 4.56 -12.80 -0.49
CA VAL A 35 5.62 -11.82 -0.81
C VAL A 35 5.06 -10.43 -1.11
N GLY A 36 3.95 -10.37 -1.85
CA GLY A 36 3.30 -9.11 -2.21
C GLY A 36 2.78 -8.31 -1.03
N THR A 37 2.60 -8.95 0.14
CA THR A 37 2.07 -8.29 1.34
C THR A 37 3.00 -8.36 2.58
N SER A 38 4.09 -9.13 2.53
CA SER A 38 4.95 -9.39 3.69
C SER A 38 6.04 -8.33 3.91
N VAL A 39 6.66 -7.82 2.84
CA VAL A 39 7.83 -6.93 2.95
C VAL A 39 7.43 -5.49 3.27
N PHE A 40 6.49 -4.92 2.52
CA PHE A 40 5.99 -3.55 2.73
C PHE A 40 4.46 -3.45 2.68
N GLY A 41 3.78 -4.57 2.50
CA GLY A 41 2.38 -4.66 2.08
C GLY A 41 1.34 -4.08 3.03
N ALA A 42 0.26 -3.55 2.46
CA ALA A 42 -0.96 -3.31 3.20
C ALA A 42 -1.53 -4.63 3.77
N TRP A 43 -2.24 -4.53 4.90
CA TRP A 43 -2.97 -5.65 5.46
C TRP A 43 -4.05 -6.11 4.46
N CYS A 44 -4.19 -7.43 4.29
CA CYS A 44 -5.21 -8.05 3.46
C CYS A 44 -5.94 -9.14 4.25
N SER A 45 -7.24 -9.33 4.00
CA SER A 45 -8.00 -10.41 4.64
C SER A 45 -7.64 -11.78 4.06
N PHE A 46 -7.93 -12.85 4.79
CA PHE A 46 -7.71 -14.21 4.27
C PHE A 46 -8.62 -14.54 3.07
N GLN A 47 -9.81 -13.96 3.02
CA GLN A 47 -10.72 -14.13 1.88
C GLN A 47 -10.16 -13.47 0.61
N ASP A 48 -9.58 -12.27 0.72
CA ASP A 48 -8.96 -11.60 -0.43
C ASP A 48 -7.79 -12.41 -0.97
N TYR A 49 -7.01 -13.02 -0.09
CA TYR A 49 -5.93 -13.93 -0.49
C TYR A 49 -6.46 -15.15 -1.25
N LEU A 50 -7.55 -15.78 -0.79
CA LEU A 50 -8.16 -16.91 -1.50
C LEU A 50 -8.77 -16.49 -2.85
N ASN A 51 -9.36 -15.31 -2.93
CA ASN A 51 -9.99 -14.80 -4.15
C ASN A 51 -9.00 -14.67 -5.31
N ILE A 52 -7.72 -14.37 -5.04
CA ILE A 52 -6.67 -14.33 -6.06
C ILE A 52 -6.51 -15.67 -6.78
N TYR A 53 -6.61 -16.78 -6.05
CA TYR A 53 -6.44 -18.12 -6.63
C TYR A 53 -7.71 -18.64 -7.28
N ILE A 54 -8.88 -18.30 -6.74
CA ILE A 54 -10.16 -18.81 -7.23
C ILE A 54 -10.59 -18.07 -8.51
N ASN A 55 -10.46 -16.74 -8.53
CA ASN A 55 -10.93 -15.89 -9.63
C ASN A 55 -9.89 -14.81 -10.00
N PRO A 56 -8.77 -15.19 -10.63
CA PRO A 56 -7.76 -14.23 -11.05
C PRO A 56 -8.26 -13.36 -12.22
N ILE A 57 -8.28 -12.04 -12.05
CA ILE A 57 -8.73 -11.08 -13.09
C ILE A 57 -7.53 -10.38 -13.73
N TRP A 58 -6.77 -11.05 -14.58
CA TRP A 58 -5.62 -10.43 -15.26
C TRP A 58 -6.08 -9.55 -16.44
N ASN A 59 -6.05 -8.22 -16.25
CA ASN A 59 -6.44 -7.24 -17.27
C ASN A 59 -5.27 -6.33 -17.67
N ILE A 60 -5.31 -5.69 -18.84
CA ILE A 60 -4.30 -4.66 -19.20
C ILE A 60 -4.29 -3.50 -18.19
N LYS A 61 -5.46 -3.20 -17.61
CA LYS A 61 -5.61 -2.19 -16.54
C LYS A 61 -4.79 -2.52 -15.28
N TRP A 62 -4.56 -3.79 -14.99
CA TRP A 62 -3.68 -4.24 -13.90
C TRP A 62 -2.26 -3.74 -14.13
N VAL A 63 -1.71 -3.98 -15.32
CA VAL A 63 -0.35 -3.54 -15.70
C VAL A 63 -0.26 -2.02 -15.63
N ILE A 64 -1.26 -1.31 -16.17
CA ILE A 64 -1.28 0.15 -16.14
C ILE A 64 -1.26 0.67 -14.69
N LYS A 65 -2.06 0.10 -13.78
CA LYS A 65 -2.07 0.49 -12.36
C LYS A 65 -0.76 0.14 -11.65
N ALA A 66 -0.16 -1.01 -11.94
CA ALA A 66 1.15 -1.39 -11.41
C ALA A 66 2.25 -0.41 -11.87
N VAL A 67 2.26 -0.04 -13.15
CA VAL A 67 3.22 0.93 -13.70
C VAL A 67 2.97 2.33 -13.14
N GLN A 68 1.70 2.76 -13.02
CA GLN A 68 1.35 4.06 -12.47
C GLN A 68 1.78 4.20 -11.00
N SER A 69 1.49 3.20 -10.17
CA SER A 69 1.92 3.19 -8.76
C SER A 69 3.44 3.18 -8.63
N LEU A 70 4.15 2.40 -9.47
CA LEU A 70 5.61 2.39 -9.50
C LEU A 70 6.18 3.77 -9.87
N LEU A 71 5.63 4.41 -10.92
CA LEU A 71 6.07 5.73 -11.35
C LEU A 71 5.84 6.78 -10.27
N LEU A 72 4.69 6.78 -9.60
CA LEU A 72 4.41 7.66 -8.47
C LEU A 72 5.37 7.42 -7.29
N GLY A 73 5.68 6.14 -7.00
CA GLY A 73 6.70 5.77 -6.02
C GLY A 73 8.07 6.35 -6.38
N LEU A 74 8.54 6.14 -7.61
CA LEU A 74 9.82 6.67 -8.07
C LEU A 74 9.86 8.22 -8.05
N LEU A 75 8.74 8.87 -8.38
CA LEU A 75 8.61 10.33 -8.24
C LEU A 75 8.72 10.77 -6.78
N SER A 76 8.04 10.10 -5.85
CA SER A 76 8.15 10.43 -4.41
C SER A 76 9.56 10.20 -3.87
N PHE A 77 10.29 9.20 -4.39
CA PHE A 77 11.69 8.95 -4.05
C PHE A 77 12.61 10.06 -4.56
N THR A 78 12.47 10.46 -5.84
CA THR A 78 13.28 11.57 -6.39
C THR A 78 12.95 12.89 -5.69
N LEU A 79 11.68 13.09 -5.31
CA LEU A 79 11.28 14.24 -4.50
C LEU A 79 12.04 14.26 -3.17
N SER A 80 12.00 13.16 -2.41
CA SER A 80 12.62 13.05 -1.09
C SER A 80 14.14 13.27 -1.11
N VAL A 81 14.84 12.68 -2.08
CA VAL A 81 16.32 12.68 -2.09
C VAL A 81 16.89 13.90 -2.81
N CYS A 82 16.29 14.31 -3.92
CA CYS A 82 16.91 15.31 -4.79
C CYS A 82 16.17 16.65 -4.74
N PHE A 83 14.85 16.66 -4.90
CA PHE A 83 14.13 17.93 -5.05
C PHE A 83 14.01 18.72 -3.76
N VAL A 84 13.75 18.07 -2.61
CA VAL A 84 13.62 18.83 -1.37
C VAL A 84 14.96 19.47 -0.97
N GLU A 85 16.07 18.75 -1.11
CA GLU A 85 17.41 19.29 -0.80
C GLU A 85 17.82 20.42 -1.75
N TRP A 86 17.47 20.30 -3.03
CA TRP A 86 17.71 21.35 -4.02
C TRP A 86 16.84 22.59 -3.78
N PHE A 87 15.57 22.40 -3.40
CA PHE A 87 14.62 23.50 -3.19
C PHE A 87 14.91 24.29 -1.90
N ILE A 88 15.35 23.61 -0.83
CA ILE A 88 15.63 24.23 0.48
C ILE A 88 17.10 24.00 0.84
N PRO A 89 18.00 24.90 0.40
CA PRO A 89 19.42 24.78 0.70
C PRO A 89 19.70 24.94 2.21
N PRO A 90 20.80 24.36 2.73
CA PRO A 90 21.14 24.36 4.14
C PRO A 90 21.46 25.76 4.72
N GLU A 91 21.66 26.75 3.86
CA GLU A 91 21.92 28.17 4.22
C GLU A 91 20.64 28.91 4.66
N SER A 92 19.48 28.25 4.63
CA SER A 92 18.18 28.82 5.00
C SER A 92 17.98 28.92 6.53
N SER A 93 16.91 29.57 6.97
CA SER A 93 16.61 29.68 8.40
C SER A 93 16.32 28.31 9.03
N GLU A 94 16.56 28.20 10.34
CA GLU A 94 16.38 26.96 11.10
C GLU A 94 14.99 26.32 10.90
N TRP A 95 13.94 27.15 10.79
CA TRP A 95 12.57 26.73 10.51
C TRP A 95 12.41 26.02 9.15
N TRP A 96 13.08 26.52 8.11
CA TRP A 96 13.08 25.88 6.79
C TRP A 96 13.84 24.56 6.80
N GLY A 97 14.91 24.47 7.59
CA GLY A 97 15.63 23.22 7.84
C GLY A 97 14.74 22.15 8.47
N MET A 98 14.02 22.49 9.55
CA MET A 98 13.08 21.57 10.20
C MET A 98 11.94 21.15 9.27
N TYR A 99 11.42 22.08 8.46
CA TYR A 99 10.38 21.79 7.48
C TYR A 99 10.88 20.84 6.38
N ARG A 100 12.10 21.06 5.87
CA ARG A 100 12.74 20.17 4.90
C ARG A 100 12.81 18.75 5.45
N ASP A 101 13.35 18.59 6.65
CA ASP A 101 13.55 17.26 7.22
C ASP A 101 12.20 16.54 7.39
N ALA A 102 11.17 17.25 7.88
CA ALA A 102 9.81 16.72 7.97
C ALA A 102 9.23 16.32 6.61
N LEU A 103 9.46 17.12 5.56
CA LEU A 103 8.99 16.83 4.20
C LEU A 103 9.73 15.64 3.59
N GLN A 104 11.03 15.48 3.84
CA GLN A 104 11.81 14.31 3.42
C GLN A 104 11.27 13.04 4.09
N PHE A 105 11.03 13.06 5.41
CA PHE A 105 10.43 11.91 6.09
C PHE A 105 9.06 11.55 5.51
N ARG A 106 8.21 12.54 5.25
CA ARG A 106 6.86 12.28 4.70
C ARG A 106 6.89 11.74 3.27
N THR A 107 7.70 12.32 2.39
CA THR A 107 7.83 11.87 0.99
C THR A 107 8.45 10.48 0.90
N SER A 108 9.40 10.14 1.77
CA SER A 108 9.95 8.78 1.88
C SER A 108 8.88 7.75 2.31
N HIS A 109 7.94 8.13 3.17
CA HIS A 109 6.83 7.26 3.56
C HIS A 109 5.86 7.00 2.40
N TYR A 110 5.57 8.03 1.58
CA TYR A 110 4.77 7.83 0.35
C TYR A 110 5.45 6.88 -0.63
N PHE A 111 6.79 6.94 -0.77
CA PHE A 111 7.53 5.99 -1.59
C PHE A 111 7.33 4.54 -1.14
N VAL A 112 7.47 4.27 0.16
CA VAL A 112 7.24 2.92 0.71
C VAL A 112 5.79 2.47 0.50
N SER A 113 4.84 3.39 0.65
CA SER A 113 3.41 3.12 0.45
C SER A 113 3.09 2.77 -1.01
N TYR A 114 3.67 3.48 -1.98
CA TYR A 114 3.50 3.16 -3.39
C TYR A 114 4.21 1.87 -3.80
N LEU A 115 5.38 1.56 -3.24
CA LEU A 115 6.03 0.26 -3.46
C LEU A 115 5.19 -0.90 -2.92
N SER A 116 4.60 -0.72 -1.74
CA SER A 116 3.65 -1.65 -1.14
C SER A 116 2.44 -1.90 -2.04
N GLU A 117 1.86 -0.82 -2.57
CA GLU A 117 0.76 -0.88 -3.53
C GLU A 117 1.17 -1.64 -4.80
N THR A 118 2.31 -1.30 -5.40
CA THR A 118 2.80 -1.99 -6.59
C THR A 118 3.03 -3.48 -6.32
N ALA A 119 3.63 -3.85 -5.19
CA ALA A 119 3.86 -5.25 -4.82
C ALA A 119 2.54 -6.02 -4.63
N ALA A 120 1.56 -5.40 -3.96
CA ALA A 120 0.23 -5.99 -3.76
C ALA A 120 -0.51 -6.16 -5.09
N VAL A 121 -0.53 -5.12 -5.93
CA VAL A 121 -1.13 -5.18 -7.27
C VAL A 121 -0.44 -6.25 -8.11
N LEU A 122 0.88 -6.32 -8.15
CA LEU A 122 1.62 -7.35 -8.90
C LEU A 122 1.30 -8.78 -8.45
N SER A 123 1.05 -8.98 -7.15
CA SER A 123 0.60 -10.27 -6.61
C SER A 123 -0.88 -10.58 -6.85
N GLY A 124 -1.65 -9.64 -7.43
CA GLY A 124 -3.03 -9.84 -7.84
C GLY A 124 -4.09 -9.23 -6.92
N PHE A 125 -3.71 -8.48 -5.88
CA PHE A 125 -4.67 -7.82 -4.97
C PHE A 125 -5.27 -6.54 -5.58
N GLY A 126 -6.53 -6.26 -5.27
CA GLY A 126 -7.20 -5.02 -5.70
C GLY A 126 -8.08 -5.13 -6.94
N ALA A 127 -8.32 -6.35 -7.41
CA ALA A 127 -9.24 -6.61 -8.51
C ALA A 127 -10.69 -6.43 -8.05
N GLN A 128 -11.40 -5.47 -8.66
CA GLN A 128 -12.85 -5.33 -8.48
C GLN A 128 -13.62 -6.10 -9.55
N SER A 129 -14.87 -6.47 -9.25
CA SER A 129 -15.79 -7.15 -10.18
C SER A 129 -15.97 -6.40 -11.52
N ASN A 130 -15.80 -5.09 -11.51
CA ASN A 130 -15.92 -4.22 -12.69
C ASN A 130 -14.67 -4.22 -13.58
N GLY A 131 -13.64 -5.01 -13.24
CA GLY A 131 -12.37 -5.09 -13.95
C GLY A 131 -11.46 -3.86 -13.77
N GLN A 132 -11.83 -2.94 -12.88
CA GLN A 132 -10.97 -1.86 -12.39
C GLN A 132 -10.07 -2.35 -11.26
N TRP A 133 -8.87 -1.77 -11.18
CA TRP A 133 -7.89 -2.09 -10.16
C TRP A 133 -7.78 -0.90 -9.22
N HIS A 134 -8.35 -1.05 -8.04
CA HIS A 134 -8.36 -0.01 -7.02
C HIS A 134 -7.88 -0.60 -5.71
N LEU A 135 -6.59 -0.41 -5.46
CA LEU A 135 -5.94 -0.68 -4.20
C LEU A 135 -5.02 0.51 -3.99
N ASN A 136 -5.39 1.39 -3.07
CA ASN A 136 -4.61 2.57 -2.72
C ASN A 136 -4.13 2.39 -1.29
N VAL A 137 -2.81 2.36 -1.07
CA VAL A 137 -2.23 2.25 0.28
C VAL A 137 -2.15 3.61 0.95
N SER A 138 -1.87 4.65 0.18
CA SER A 138 -1.84 6.04 0.64
C SER A 138 -2.35 6.98 -0.45
N GLU A 139 -3.09 8.02 -0.06
CA GLU A 139 -3.61 9.04 -0.97
C GLU A 139 -3.02 10.41 -0.62
N PRO A 140 -1.81 10.74 -1.10
CA PRO A 140 -1.13 11.98 -0.72
C PRO A 140 -1.88 13.24 -1.14
N GLN A 141 -2.72 13.16 -2.17
CA GLN A 141 -3.57 14.28 -2.61
C GLN A 141 -4.53 14.73 -1.51
N HIS A 142 -5.12 13.78 -0.77
CA HIS A 142 -6.05 14.08 0.31
C HIS A 142 -5.35 14.51 1.60
N ILE A 143 -4.05 14.23 1.74
CA ILE A 143 -3.27 14.53 2.95
C ILE A 143 -2.60 15.90 2.86
N GLU A 144 -2.04 16.24 1.70
CA GLU A 144 -1.24 17.47 1.52
C GLU A 144 -2.08 18.67 1.09
N LEU A 145 -3.16 18.46 0.34
CA LEU A 145 -3.99 19.56 -0.14
C LEU A 145 -5.10 19.86 0.88
N PRO A 146 -5.25 21.11 1.33
CA PRO A 146 -6.35 21.49 2.19
C PRO A 146 -7.66 21.31 1.43
N HIS A 147 -8.41 20.27 1.77
CA HIS A 147 -9.75 20.07 1.24
C HIS A 147 -10.77 20.90 2.05
N SER A 148 -11.79 21.36 1.35
CA SER A 148 -12.94 22.02 1.98
C SER A 148 -13.62 21.05 2.95
N LEU A 149 -13.81 21.45 4.21
CA LEU A 149 -14.49 20.68 5.27
C LEU A 149 -15.98 20.35 4.98
N VAL A 150 -16.49 20.70 3.81
CA VAL A 150 -17.90 20.54 3.42
C VAL A 150 -18.22 19.14 2.88
N GLN A 151 -17.21 18.34 2.52
CA GLN A 151 -17.40 16.94 2.15
C GLN A 151 -17.09 16.05 3.35
N VAL A 152 -18.13 15.84 4.17
CA VAL A 152 -18.16 14.81 5.23
C VAL A 152 -18.83 13.56 4.65
#